data_AF-A0A832HPN1-F1
#
_entry.id   AF-A0A832HPN1-F1
#
_cell.length_a   1.000
_cell.length_b   1.000
_cell.length_c   1.000
_cell.angle_alpha   90.00
_cell.angle_beta   90.00
_cell.angle_gamma   90.00
#
_symmetry.space_group_name_H-M   'P 1'
#
loop_
_entity.id
_entity.type
_entity.pdbx_description
1 polymer ?
#
loop_
_entity_poly.entity_id
_entity_poly.type
_entity_poly.pdbx_seq_one_letter_code
_entity_poly.pdbx_strand_id
1 'polypeptide(L)'
;MNPSGEICEISQPTPRSPFQWRAWVSVVVLLSFVVLAASGLVLWLAPPGRIANWGDWTVLGLRKSEWSNLHIWFALVFVIMAITHLVFNWRPLLGYFKNRLSSQLGFRWEWAAAVALCAVVFVGVRWEFPPFSSLLAFTRDVRQSWGESGGRGDRNQAAKFSSAPRNNLASRPGEAGFGAGQGRGGGGYGHQTLAQVCTSVGVDLATAQDSLKKSGLKASPQQTLREIATANGLQRPSEVLRIIRGEGNSTE
;
A
#
# COMPACT_ATOMS: atom_id res chain seq x y z
N MET A 1 -59.49 -61.56 25.27
CA MET A 1 -59.58 -60.21 24.69
C MET A 1 -58.51 -59.34 25.34
N ASN A 2 -57.44 -59.00 24.61
CA ASN A 2 -56.39 -58.08 25.05
C ASN A 2 -56.30 -56.97 23.99
N PRO A 3 -56.67 -55.73 24.29
CA PRO A 3 -56.47 -54.60 23.39
C PRO A 3 -55.24 -53.81 23.85
N SER A 4 -54.05 -54.27 23.48
CA SER A 4 -52.83 -53.49 23.63
C SER A 4 -52.37 -53.06 22.24
N GLY A 5 -53.00 -51.99 21.74
CA GLY A 5 -52.55 -51.31 20.54
C GLY A 5 -51.29 -50.51 20.84
N GLU A 6 -50.13 -51.09 20.58
CA GLU A 6 -48.89 -50.33 20.43
C GLU A 6 -49.00 -49.46 19.18
N ILE A 7 -49.35 -48.20 19.39
CA ILE A 7 -49.20 -47.15 18.40
C ILE A 7 -47.71 -46.91 18.18
N CYS A 8 -47.21 -47.39 17.06
CA CYS A 8 -45.90 -47.04 16.51
C CYS A 8 -45.88 -45.53 16.24
N GLU A 9 -45.34 -44.75 17.17
CA GLU A 9 -45.14 -43.31 17.03
C GLU A 9 -43.99 -43.07 16.05
N ILE A 10 -44.33 -42.86 14.78
CA ILE A 10 -43.39 -42.52 13.71
C ILE A 10 -42.80 -41.15 14.03
N SER A 11 -41.58 -41.13 14.57
CA SER A 11 -40.75 -39.92 14.75
C SER A 11 -40.60 -39.19 13.41
N GLN A 12 -41.42 -38.17 13.18
CA GLN A 12 -41.34 -37.34 11.99
C GLN A 12 -40.00 -36.58 12.00
N PRO A 13 -39.19 -36.62 10.91
CA PRO A 13 -37.97 -35.84 10.84
C PRO A 13 -38.35 -34.35 10.83
N THR A 14 -37.91 -33.61 11.85
CA THR A 14 -38.13 -32.15 11.90
C THR A 14 -37.47 -31.50 10.67
N PRO A 15 -38.17 -30.62 9.93
CA PRO A 15 -37.58 -29.93 8.79
C PRO A 15 -36.38 -29.12 9.28
N ARG A 16 -35.19 -29.40 8.71
CA ARG A 16 -33.96 -28.65 9.05
C ARG A 16 -34.13 -27.19 8.65
N SER A 17 -33.69 -26.28 9.51
CA SER A 17 -33.86 -24.84 9.26
C SER A 17 -33.18 -24.43 7.94
N PRO A 18 -33.70 -23.40 7.24
CA PRO A 18 -32.93 -22.72 6.22
C PRO A 18 -31.61 -22.19 6.83
N PHE A 19 -30.61 -21.98 5.98
CA PHE A 19 -29.23 -21.65 6.32
C PHE A 19 -29.08 -20.70 7.53
N GLN A 20 -28.10 -20.98 8.38
CA GLN A 20 -27.91 -20.27 9.66
C GLN A 20 -27.07 -19.00 9.48
N TRP A 21 -27.70 -17.89 9.08
CA TRP A 21 -27.04 -16.61 8.81
C TRP A 21 -26.11 -16.13 9.94
N ARG A 22 -26.50 -16.31 11.21
CA ARG A 22 -25.69 -15.89 12.37
C ARG A 22 -24.37 -16.68 12.50
N ALA A 23 -24.43 -17.99 12.27
CA ALA A 23 -23.25 -18.86 12.29
C ALA A 23 -22.34 -18.53 11.12
N TRP A 24 -22.92 -18.33 9.92
CA TRP A 24 -22.16 -17.96 8.73
C TRP A 24 -21.40 -16.64 8.90
N VAL A 25 -22.06 -15.56 9.37
CA VAL A 25 -21.38 -14.28 9.63
C VAL A 25 -20.21 -14.44 10.61
N SER A 26 -20.40 -15.24 11.66
CA SER A 26 -19.35 -15.47 12.66
C SER A 26 -18.14 -16.22 12.07
N VAL A 27 -18.38 -17.21 11.23
CA VAL A 27 -17.31 -17.93 10.51
C VAL A 27 -16.58 -17.00 9.54
N VAL A 28 -17.31 -16.15 8.80
CA VAL A 28 -16.69 -15.18 7.87
C VAL A 28 -15.79 -14.19 8.62
N VAL A 29 -16.25 -13.66 9.76
CA VAL A 29 -15.44 -12.77 10.62
C VAL A 29 -14.19 -13.48 11.13
N LEU A 30 -14.30 -14.73 11.58
CA LEU A 30 -13.17 -15.51 12.06
C LEU A 30 -12.13 -15.77 10.95
N LEU A 31 -12.59 -16.24 9.78
CA LEU A 31 -11.70 -16.53 8.66
C LEU A 31 -11.02 -15.27 8.13
N SER A 32 -11.76 -14.16 8.00
CA SER A 32 -11.18 -12.89 7.58
C SER A 32 -10.19 -12.32 8.60
N PHE A 33 -10.42 -12.51 9.90
CA PHE A 33 -9.44 -12.15 10.94
C PHE A 33 -8.12 -12.92 10.78
N VAL A 34 -8.17 -14.24 10.55
CA VAL A 34 -6.97 -15.06 10.34
C VAL A 34 -6.19 -14.57 9.12
N VAL A 35 -6.90 -14.29 8.02
CA VAL A 35 -6.28 -13.77 6.79
C VAL A 35 -5.66 -12.39 7.02
N LEU A 36 -6.32 -11.50 7.76
CA LEU A 36 -5.78 -10.18 8.11
C LEU A 36 -4.55 -10.26 9.00
N ALA A 37 -4.55 -11.14 9.99
CA ALA A 37 -3.39 -11.35 10.86
C ALA A 37 -2.19 -11.89 10.08
N ALA A 38 -2.42 -12.91 9.23
CA ALA A 38 -1.37 -13.49 8.38
C ALA A 38 -0.83 -12.47 7.38
N SER A 39 -1.71 -11.78 6.64
CA SER A 39 -1.29 -10.77 5.65
C SER A 39 -0.67 -9.54 6.30
N GLY A 40 -1.14 -9.11 7.47
CA GLY A 40 -0.53 -8.04 8.25
C GLY A 40 0.88 -8.40 8.73
N LEU A 41 1.10 -9.64 9.17
CA LEU A 41 2.42 -10.15 9.53
C LEU A 41 3.37 -10.19 8.33
N VAL A 42 2.89 -10.70 7.19
CA VAL A 42 3.68 -10.75 5.93
C VAL A 42 4.05 -9.34 5.48
N LEU A 43 3.13 -8.38 5.56
CA LEU A 43 3.39 -6.98 5.20
C LEU A 43 4.29 -6.26 6.21
N TRP A 44 4.27 -6.66 7.48
CA TRP A 44 5.19 -6.15 8.50
C TRP A 44 6.62 -6.64 8.27
N LEU A 45 6.80 -7.88 7.81
CA LEU A 45 8.08 -8.46 7.41
C LEU A 45 8.59 -7.93 6.06
N ALA A 46 7.68 -7.42 5.21
CA ALA A 46 8.03 -6.99 3.86
C ALA A 46 9.01 -5.81 3.88
N PRO A 47 10.15 -5.89 3.17
CA PRO A 47 11.15 -4.83 3.19
C PRO A 47 10.59 -3.50 2.62
N PRO A 48 11.00 -2.35 3.18
CA PRO A 48 10.63 -1.04 2.64
C PRO A 48 11.50 -0.67 1.42
N GLY A 49 10.93 0.06 0.45
CA GLY A 49 11.69 0.71 -0.63
C GLY A 49 11.90 -0.09 -1.92
N ARG A 50 12.77 0.41 -2.81
CA ARG A 50 13.00 -0.04 -4.20
C ARG A 50 13.20 -1.56 -4.33
N ILE A 51 13.78 -2.22 -3.33
CA ILE A 51 14.00 -3.68 -3.30
C ILE A 51 12.69 -4.48 -3.33
N ALA A 52 11.62 -3.97 -2.73
CA ALA A 52 10.34 -4.68 -2.73
C ALA A 52 9.53 -4.47 -4.02
N ASN A 53 9.81 -3.39 -4.75
CA ASN A 53 9.15 -3.09 -6.02
C ASN A 53 9.92 -3.68 -7.21
N TRP A 54 11.23 -3.89 -7.08
CA TRP A 54 12.13 -4.32 -8.17
C TRP A 54 12.87 -5.62 -7.87
N GLY A 55 12.94 -6.05 -6.62
CA GLY A 55 13.40 -7.37 -6.24
C GLY A 55 12.22 -8.35 -6.23
N ASP A 56 12.48 -9.60 -6.58
CA ASP A 56 11.51 -10.71 -6.64
C ASP A 56 11.05 -11.18 -5.26
N TRP A 57 10.81 -10.24 -4.33
CA TRP A 57 10.31 -10.56 -3.01
C TRP A 57 8.92 -11.18 -3.16
N THR A 58 8.88 -12.48 -2.91
CA THR A 58 7.69 -13.30 -2.97
C THR A 58 7.64 -14.14 -1.71
N VAL A 59 6.46 -14.17 -1.08
CA VAL A 59 6.19 -15.03 0.07
C VAL A 59 4.98 -15.88 -0.33
N LEU A 60 5.14 -17.20 -0.28
CA LEU A 60 4.15 -18.17 -0.75
C LEU A 60 3.72 -17.93 -2.22
N GLY A 61 4.65 -17.48 -3.06
CA GLY A 61 4.40 -17.20 -4.49
C GLY A 61 3.69 -15.88 -4.79
N LEU A 62 3.30 -15.12 -3.77
CA LEU A 62 2.64 -13.82 -3.92
C LEU A 62 3.62 -12.66 -3.69
N ARG A 63 3.54 -11.65 -4.55
CA ARG A 63 4.30 -10.40 -4.45
C ARG A 63 3.77 -9.55 -3.30
N LYS A 64 4.59 -8.61 -2.81
CA LYS A 64 4.18 -7.64 -1.78
C LYS A 64 2.89 -6.88 -2.13
N SER A 65 2.75 -6.47 -3.39
CA SER A 65 1.57 -5.75 -3.87
C SER A 65 0.30 -6.61 -3.79
N GLU A 66 0.41 -7.90 -4.06
CA GLU A 66 -0.71 -8.84 -4.02
C GLU A 66 -1.13 -9.12 -2.58
N TRP A 67 -0.17 -9.30 -1.68
CA TRP A 67 -0.43 -9.37 -0.24
C TRP A 67 -1.12 -8.10 0.29
N SER A 68 -0.69 -6.92 -0.17
CA SER A 68 -1.32 -5.65 0.20
C SER A 68 -2.75 -5.54 -0.33
N ASN A 69 -2.98 -5.94 -1.58
CA ASN A 69 -4.31 -5.93 -2.20
C ASN A 69 -5.26 -6.89 -1.45
N LEU A 70 -4.79 -8.10 -1.17
CA LEU A 70 -5.52 -9.09 -0.39
C LEU A 70 -5.87 -8.53 0.99
N HIS A 71 -4.90 -7.94 1.71
CA HIS A 71 -5.15 -7.35 3.03
C HIS A 71 -6.25 -6.27 3.00
N ILE A 72 -6.22 -5.37 2.02
CA ILE A 72 -7.22 -4.29 1.90
C ILE A 72 -8.63 -4.85 1.66
N TRP A 73 -8.77 -5.80 0.73
CA TRP A 73 -10.08 -6.40 0.44
C TRP A 73 -10.62 -7.20 1.62
N PHE A 74 -9.78 -7.99 2.28
CA PHE A 74 -10.19 -8.70 3.49
C PHE A 74 -10.48 -7.76 4.67
N ALA A 75 -9.80 -6.61 4.76
CA ALA A 75 -10.09 -5.59 5.78
C ALA A 75 -11.48 -4.97 5.56
N LEU A 76 -11.80 -4.66 4.30
CA LEU A 76 -13.13 -4.15 3.94
C LEU A 76 -14.23 -5.15 4.29
N VAL A 77 -14.07 -6.42 3.87
CA VAL A 77 -15.03 -7.48 4.19
C VAL A 77 -15.15 -7.68 5.70
N PHE A 78 -14.03 -7.69 6.43
CA PHE A 78 -14.02 -7.83 7.89
C PHE A 78 -14.80 -6.71 8.56
N VAL A 79 -14.63 -5.45 8.17
CA VAL A 79 -15.38 -4.33 8.75
C VAL A 79 -16.88 -4.48 8.52
N ILE A 80 -17.31 -4.77 7.29
CA ILE A 80 -18.74 -4.95 6.95
C ILE A 80 -19.34 -6.12 7.75
N MET A 81 -18.62 -7.24 7.81
CA MET A 81 -19.08 -8.45 8.49
C MET A 81 -19.03 -8.32 10.01
N ALA A 82 -18.07 -7.57 10.57
CA ALA A 82 -17.99 -7.26 11.99
C ALA A 82 -19.16 -6.37 12.43
N ILE A 83 -19.54 -5.37 11.62
CA ILE A 83 -20.75 -4.56 11.88
C ILE A 83 -22.00 -5.45 11.83
N THR A 84 -22.10 -6.30 10.80
CA THR A 84 -23.24 -7.24 10.68
C THR A 84 -23.29 -8.20 11.87
N HIS A 85 -22.14 -8.72 12.30
CA HIS A 85 -22.00 -9.58 13.47
C HIS A 85 -22.43 -8.86 14.75
N LEU A 86 -22.05 -7.59 14.90
CA LEU A 86 -22.42 -6.75 16.03
C LEU A 86 -23.93 -6.51 16.07
N VAL A 87 -24.57 -6.23 14.93
CA VAL A 87 -26.03 -6.06 14.83
C VAL A 87 -26.76 -7.36 15.15
N PHE A 88 -26.34 -8.49 14.58
CA PHE A 88 -26.97 -9.80 14.82
C PHE A 88 -26.79 -10.32 16.25
N ASN A 89 -25.74 -9.87 16.94
CA ASN A 89 -25.44 -10.25 18.32
C ASN A 89 -25.66 -9.10 19.31
N TRP A 90 -26.36 -8.03 18.90
CA TRP A 90 -26.63 -6.85 19.74
C TRP A 90 -27.45 -7.20 20.98
N ARG A 91 -28.38 -8.17 20.87
CA ARG A 91 -29.20 -8.64 22.02
C ARG A 91 -28.37 -9.33 23.12
N PRO A 92 -27.52 -10.34 22.83
CA PRO A 92 -26.56 -10.86 23.80
C PRO A 92 -25.63 -9.80 24.38
N LEU A 93 -25.15 -8.86 23.55
CA LEU A 93 -24.28 -7.78 24.00
C LEU A 93 -25.01 -6.88 25.00
N LEU A 94 -26.25 -6.46 24.71
CA LEU A 94 -27.14 -5.77 25.66
C LEU A 94 -27.43 -6.60 26.92
N GLY A 95 -27.46 -7.93 26.81
CA GLY A 95 -27.57 -8.85 27.94
C GLY A 95 -26.42 -8.74 28.93
N TYR A 96 -25.19 -8.46 28.47
CA TYR A 96 -24.06 -8.15 29.38
C TYR A 96 -24.26 -6.85 30.16
N PHE A 97 -25.08 -5.91 29.68
CA PHE A 97 -25.43 -4.67 30.39
C PHE A 97 -26.60 -4.86 31.37
N LYS A 98 -27.33 -5.98 31.30
CA LYS A 98 -28.52 -6.21 32.12
C LYS A 98 -28.18 -7.06 33.34
N ASN A 99 -28.08 -6.43 34.51
CA ASN A 99 -28.07 -7.15 35.79
C ASN A 99 -29.43 -7.85 35.97
N ARG A 100 -29.44 -9.15 36.28
CA ARG A 100 -30.69 -9.89 36.58
C ARG A 100 -31.46 -9.35 37.79
N LEU A 101 -30.85 -8.51 38.62
CA LEU A 101 -31.45 -7.95 39.84
C LEU A 101 -31.76 -6.45 39.81
N SER A 102 -31.33 -5.69 38.80
CA SER A 102 -31.67 -4.27 38.72
C SER A 102 -31.88 -3.84 37.28
N SER A 103 -33.07 -3.33 37.02
CA SER A 103 -33.51 -2.72 35.76
C SER A 103 -32.87 -1.33 35.55
N GLN A 104 -31.62 -1.13 35.96
CA GLN A 104 -30.85 0.08 35.69
C GLN A 104 -29.46 -0.30 35.17
N LEU A 105 -28.93 0.51 34.26
CA LEU A 105 -27.62 0.37 33.63
C LEU A 105 -26.52 0.36 34.71
N GLY A 106 -26.22 -0.83 35.25
CA GLY A 106 -25.16 -1.01 36.23
C GLY A 106 -23.81 -0.85 35.55
N PHE A 107 -23.05 0.17 35.95
CA PHE A 107 -21.67 0.37 35.52
C PHE A 107 -20.83 -0.84 35.94
N ARG A 108 -20.49 -1.67 34.96
CA ARG A 108 -19.69 -2.88 35.14
C ARG A 108 -18.22 -2.50 35.07
N TRP A 109 -17.45 -2.78 36.12
CA TRP A 109 -16.02 -2.42 36.24
C TRP A 109 -15.17 -2.97 35.08
N GLU A 110 -15.62 -4.04 34.44
CA GLU A 110 -15.02 -4.63 33.24
C GLU A 110 -14.93 -3.63 32.08
N TRP A 111 -15.89 -2.72 31.94
CA TRP A 111 -15.85 -1.66 30.92
C TRP A 111 -14.86 -0.57 31.29
N ALA A 112 -14.83 -0.18 32.57
CA ALA A 112 -13.83 0.76 33.07
C ALA A 112 -12.41 0.21 32.87
N ALA A 113 -12.22 -1.09 33.14
CA ALA A 113 -10.95 -1.79 32.92
C ALA A 113 -10.58 -1.85 31.43
N ALA A 114 -11.53 -2.13 30.53
CA ALA A 114 -11.28 -2.15 29.08
C ALA A 114 -10.91 -0.75 28.55
N VAL A 115 -11.63 0.28 28.98
CA VAL A 115 -11.32 1.67 28.62
C VAL A 115 -9.98 2.10 29.20
N ALA A 116 -9.69 1.74 30.46
CA ALA A 116 -8.42 2.00 31.10
C ALA A 116 -7.26 1.30 30.37
N LEU A 117 -7.43 0.04 29.95
CA LEU A 117 -6.43 -0.67 29.16
C LEU A 117 -6.16 0.04 27.82
N CYS A 118 -7.21 0.42 27.09
CA CYS A 118 -7.07 1.20 25.86
C CYS A 118 -6.36 2.54 26.10
N ALA A 119 -6.71 3.24 27.19
CA ALA A 119 -6.09 4.49 27.57
C ALA A 119 -4.61 4.31 27.93
N VAL A 120 -4.27 3.26 28.68
CA VAL A 120 -2.88 2.92 29.03
C VAL A 120 -2.06 2.62 27.78
N VAL A 121 -2.58 1.84 26.84
CA VAL A 121 -1.89 1.58 25.56
C VAL A 121 -1.70 2.87 24.76
N PHE A 122 -2.74 3.70 24.66
CA PHE A 122 -2.69 4.98 23.94
C PHE A 122 -1.63 5.92 24.54
N VAL A 123 -1.66 6.09 25.85
CA VAL A 123 -0.70 6.93 26.60
C VAL A 123 0.71 6.36 26.50
N GLY A 124 0.88 5.05 26.67
CA GLY A 124 2.17 4.36 26.57
C GLY A 124 2.83 4.53 25.19
N VAL A 125 2.06 4.44 24.12
CA VAL A 125 2.54 4.72 22.75
C VAL A 125 2.88 6.19 22.56
N ARG A 126 2.03 7.11 23.05
CA ARG A 126 2.20 8.56 22.87
C ARG A 126 3.37 9.14 23.66
N TRP A 127 3.74 8.52 24.78
CA TRP A 127 4.82 8.93 25.67
C TRP A 127 6.07 8.04 25.58
N GLU A 128 6.13 7.12 24.61
CA GLU A 128 7.31 6.28 24.35
C GLU A 128 7.79 5.48 25.59
N PHE A 129 6.86 5.06 26.46
CA PHE A 129 7.19 4.23 27.63
C PHE A 129 7.63 2.82 27.20
N PRO A 130 8.65 2.22 27.84
CA PRO A 130 8.96 0.79 27.66
C PRO A 130 7.76 -0.07 28.12
N PRO A 131 7.36 -1.13 27.41
CA PRO A 131 8.06 -1.80 26.29
C PRO A 131 7.73 -1.26 24.89
N PHE A 132 6.80 -0.29 24.74
CA PHE A 132 6.36 0.20 23.44
C PHE A 132 7.50 0.85 22.65
N SER A 133 8.33 1.65 23.32
CA SER A 133 9.51 2.27 22.69
C SER A 133 10.57 1.25 22.27
N SER A 134 10.76 0.18 23.03
CA SER A 134 11.68 -0.91 22.69
C SER A 134 11.22 -1.66 21.43
N LEU A 135 9.93 -1.97 21.33
CA LEU A 135 9.37 -2.61 20.14
C LEU A 135 9.47 -1.70 18.90
N LEU A 136 9.21 -0.39 19.07
CA LEU A 136 9.35 0.59 17.99
C LEU A 136 10.81 0.82 17.58
N ALA A 137 11.76 0.80 18.54
CA ALA A 137 13.19 0.85 18.26
C ALA A 137 13.64 -0.38 17.46
N PHE A 138 13.29 -1.58 17.92
CA PHE A 138 13.56 -2.81 17.19
C PHE A 138 12.98 -2.78 15.76
N THR A 139 11.74 -2.30 15.60
CA THR A 139 11.12 -2.16 14.28
C THR A 139 11.90 -1.19 13.39
N ARG A 140 12.45 -0.10 13.95
CA ARG A 140 13.32 0.85 13.23
C ARG A 140 14.64 0.19 12.80
N ASP A 141 15.28 -0.55 13.70
CA ASP A 141 16.56 -1.22 13.42
C ASP A 141 16.41 -2.28 12.33
N VAL A 142 15.37 -3.12 12.42
CA VAL A 142 15.02 -4.08 11.37
C VAL A 142 14.83 -3.35 10.05
N ARG A 143 14.05 -2.27 10.01
CA ARG A 143 13.83 -1.48 8.79
C ARG A 143 15.11 -0.86 8.23
N GLN A 144 16.04 -0.42 9.07
CA GLN A 144 17.33 0.14 8.64
C GLN A 144 18.25 -0.92 8.04
N SER A 145 18.30 -2.13 8.61
CA SER A 145 19.14 -3.24 8.12
C SER A 145 18.83 -3.63 6.66
N TRP A 146 17.56 -3.54 6.27
CA TRP A 146 17.13 -3.71 4.88
C TRP A 146 17.65 -2.60 3.96
N GLY A 147 17.68 -1.35 4.44
CA GLY A 147 18.15 -0.19 3.69
C GLY A 147 19.65 -0.21 3.41
N GLU A 148 20.45 -0.68 4.36
CA GLU A 148 21.90 -0.85 4.19
C GLU A 148 22.22 -1.98 3.21
N SER A 149 21.45 -3.07 3.26
CA SER A 149 21.60 -4.23 2.36
C SER A 149 21.24 -3.88 0.91
N GLY A 150 20.18 -3.10 0.67
CA GLY A 150 19.82 -2.63 -0.68
C GLY A 150 20.67 -1.47 -1.20
N GLY A 151 21.11 -0.57 -0.32
CA GLY A 151 21.92 0.59 -0.69
C GLY A 151 23.37 0.25 -1.03
N ARG A 152 23.90 -0.90 -0.56
CA ARG A 152 25.25 -1.37 -0.90
C ARG A 152 25.40 -1.69 -2.40
N GLY A 153 24.32 -2.12 -3.06
CA GLY A 153 24.29 -2.33 -4.52
C GLY A 153 24.38 -1.02 -5.32
N ASP A 154 23.69 0.03 -4.87
CA ASP A 154 23.67 1.34 -5.54
C ASP A 154 24.93 2.16 -5.27
N ARG A 155 25.49 2.10 -4.04
CA ARG A 155 26.71 2.83 -3.69
C ARG A 155 27.92 2.33 -4.47
N ASN A 156 28.01 1.01 -4.70
CA ASN A 156 29.07 0.42 -5.52
C ASN A 156 28.95 0.82 -7.00
N GLN A 157 27.73 0.98 -7.52
CA GLN A 157 27.50 1.48 -8.89
C GLN A 157 27.82 2.98 -9.02
N ALA A 158 27.42 3.79 -8.04
CA ALA A 158 27.76 5.22 -7.99
C ALA A 158 29.28 5.46 -7.83
N ALA A 159 29.95 4.65 -7.00
CA ALA A 159 31.41 4.68 -6.86
C ALA A 159 32.12 4.28 -8.15
N LYS A 160 31.60 3.28 -8.88
CA LYS A 160 32.13 2.86 -10.19
C LYS A 160 31.99 3.94 -11.28
N PHE A 161 30.97 4.79 -11.17
CA PHE A 161 30.77 5.94 -12.07
C PHE A 161 31.63 7.15 -11.67
N SER A 162 31.95 7.28 -10.38
CA SER A 162 32.81 8.35 -9.84
C SER A 162 34.30 8.11 -10.10
N SER A 163 34.73 6.87 -10.37
CA SER A 163 36.13 6.51 -10.63
C SER A 163 36.54 6.53 -12.10
N ALA A 164 35.67 6.96 -13.02
CA ALA A 164 36.05 7.17 -14.42
C ALA A 164 36.93 8.43 -14.52
N PRO A 165 38.08 8.39 -15.20
CA PRO A 165 38.98 9.53 -15.28
C PRO A 165 38.31 10.69 -16.01
N ARG A 166 38.09 11.79 -15.29
CA ARG A 166 37.63 13.08 -15.83
C ARG A 166 38.74 13.70 -16.68
N ASN A 167 38.90 13.26 -17.93
CA ASN A 167 39.71 13.97 -18.91
C ASN A 167 38.82 14.65 -19.95
N ASN A 168 39.09 15.94 -20.13
CA ASN A 168 38.56 16.86 -21.14
C ASN A 168 37.08 17.23 -21.03
N LEU A 169 36.80 18.26 -20.22
CA LEU A 169 35.70 19.19 -20.49
C LEU A 169 36.26 20.62 -20.48
N ALA A 170 36.93 20.98 -21.57
CA ALA A 170 37.26 22.36 -21.87
C ALA A 170 35.98 23.16 -22.12
N SER A 171 35.92 24.34 -21.50
CA SER A 171 35.14 25.51 -21.93
C SER A 171 33.61 25.41 -21.94
N ARG A 172 32.96 25.71 -20.81
CA ARG A 172 31.62 26.34 -20.83
C ARG A 172 31.47 27.37 -19.71
N PRO A 173 31.15 28.65 -20.02
CA PRO A 173 30.80 29.65 -19.03
C PRO A 173 29.32 29.55 -18.65
N GLY A 174 29.00 29.85 -17.39
CA GLY A 174 27.63 30.06 -16.91
C GLY A 174 27.15 28.99 -15.93
N GLU A 175 27.72 28.98 -14.72
CA GLU A 175 27.07 28.35 -13.57
C GLU A 175 25.87 29.20 -13.14
N ALA A 176 24.67 28.66 -13.33
CA ALA A 176 23.49 29.07 -12.60
C ALA A 176 23.02 27.85 -11.80
N GLY A 177 23.46 27.78 -10.54
CA GLY A 177 22.95 26.81 -9.58
C GLY A 177 21.46 27.07 -9.34
N PHE A 178 20.61 26.07 -9.60
CA PHE A 178 19.23 26.07 -9.16
C PHE A 178 18.92 24.74 -8.48
N GLY A 179 18.50 24.86 -7.22
CA GLY A 179 18.39 23.78 -6.25
C GLY A 179 17.44 22.68 -6.68
N ALA A 180 17.91 21.44 -6.51
CA ALA A 180 17.10 20.24 -6.58
C ALA A 180 16.05 20.25 -5.46
N GLY A 181 14.83 20.66 -5.81
CA GLY A 181 13.65 20.45 -4.98
C GLY A 181 13.37 18.95 -4.85
N GLN A 182 13.60 18.42 -3.65
CA GLN A 182 13.31 17.06 -3.27
C GLN A 182 11.78 16.86 -3.15
N GLY A 183 11.13 16.47 -4.25
CA GLY A 183 9.71 16.12 -4.31
C GLY A 183 9.49 14.63 -4.59
N ARG A 184 8.87 13.92 -3.64
CA ARG A 184 8.38 12.55 -3.78
C ARG A 184 7.17 12.48 -4.72
N GLY A 185 7.06 11.43 -5.55
CA GLY A 185 5.77 10.93 -6.07
C GLY A 185 5.62 10.91 -7.61
N GLY A 186 5.21 9.75 -8.14
CA GLY A 186 4.69 9.57 -9.50
C GLY A 186 5.74 9.19 -10.55
N GLY A 187 5.72 7.93 -11.00
CA GLY A 187 6.55 7.43 -12.11
C GLY A 187 6.10 7.98 -13.46
N GLY A 188 6.39 9.25 -13.73
CA GLY A 188 6.14 9.91 -15.00
C GLY A 188 7.41 10.57 -15.56
N TYR A 189 7.58 10.51 -16.88
CA TYR A 189 8.71 11.11 -17.62
C TYR A 189 8.84 12.63 -17.46
N GLY A 190 7.90 13.31 -16.80
CA GLY A 190 7.88 14.76 -16.62
C GLY A 190 9.07 15.32 -15.81
N HIS A 191 9.74 14.49 -15.00
CA HIS A 191 10.92 14.90 -14.23
C HIS A 191 12.26 14.63 -14.93
N GLN A 192 12.23 13.92 -16.07
CA GLN A 192 13.44 13.62 -16.82
C GLN A 192 13.73 14.75 -17.80
N THR A 193 15.02 15.03 -18.02
CA THR A 193 15.45 15.99 -19.05
C THR A 193 15.32 15.40 -20.43
N LEU A 194 15.22 16.26 -21.45
CA LEU A 194 15.18 15.82 -22.84
C LEU A 194 16.37 14.89 -23.17
N ALA A 195 17.58 15.21 -22.72
CA ALA A 195 18.76 14.38 -22.92
C ALA A 195 18.66 13.00 -22.25
N GLN A 196 18.14 12.94 -21.03
CA GLN A 196 17.92 11.68 -20.31
C GLN A 196 16.88 10.80 -21.02
N VAL A 197 15.80 11.41 -21.50
CA VAL A 197 14.74 10.69 -22.21
C VAL A 197 15.21 10.17 -23.56
N CYS A 198 15.96 10.97 -24.34
CA CYS A 198 16.55 10.53 -25.61
C CYS A 198 17.46 9.31 -25.41
N THR A 199 18.27 9.33 -24.34
CA THR A 199 19.10 8.19 -23.95
C THR A 199 18.28 6.95 -23.59
N SER A 200 17.16 7.13 -22.87
CA SER A 200 16.31 6.01 -22.45
C SER A 200 15.48 5.41 -23.59
N VAL A 201 15.15 6.21 -24.61
CA VAL A 201 14.33 5.81 -25.77
C VAL A 201 15.21 5.36 -26.93
N GLY A 202 16.54 5.56 -26.86
CA GLY A 202 17.47 5.19 -27.92
C GLY A 202 17.43 6.12 -29.13
N VAL A 203 17.03 7.38 -28.95
CA VAL A 203 16.97 8.40 -30.01
C VAL A 203 18.15 9.36 -29.84
N ASP A 204 18.84 9.66 -30.94
CA ASP A 204 19.93 10.64 -30.92
C ASP A 204 19.42 12.04 -30.54
N LEU A 205 20.19 12.75 -29.73
CA LEU A 205 19.80 14.07 -29.21
C LEU A 205 19.56 15.07 -30.33
N ALA A 206 20.34 15.03 -31.41
CA ALA A 206 20.15 15.93 -32.54
C ALA A 206 18.84 15.60 -33.28
N THR A 207 18.57 14.32 -33.52
CA THR A 207 17.32 13.86 -34.15
C THR A 207 16.08 14.24 -33.32
N ALA A 208 16.14 14.10 -31.99
CA ALA A 208 15.03 14.48 -31.12
C ALA A 208 14.79 16.00 -31.12
N GLN A 209 15.85 16.80 -31.11
CA GLN A 209 15.73 18.26 -31.21
C GLN A 209 15.20 18.71 -32.58
N ASP A 210 15.57 18.02 -33.66
CA ASP A 210 15.09 18.32 -35.00
C ASP A 210 13.62 17.95 -35.18
N SER A 211 13.17 16.83 -34.60
CA SER A 211 11.74 16.47 -34.54
C SER A 211 10.94 17.50 -33.75
N LEU A 212 11.46 17.98 -32.62
CA LEU A 212 10.80 19.02 -31.81
C LEU A 212 10.74 20.37 -32.54
N LYS A 213 11.81 20.76 -33.24
CA LYS A 213 11.83 21.97 -34.08
C LYS A 213 10.86 21.89 -35.24
N LYS A 214 10.76 20.74 -35.92
CA LYS A 214 9.78 20.49 -37.00
C LYS A 214 8.35 20.65 -36.52
N SER A 215 8.07 20.25 -35.28
CA SER A 215 6.77 20.45 -34.63
C SER A 215 6.59 21.84 -34.00
N GLY A 216 7.51 22.78 -34.24
CA GLY A 216 7.42 24.16 -33.74
C GLY A 216 7.75 24.34 -32.25
N LEU A 217 8.30 23.31 -31.59
CA LEU A 217 8.57 23.31 -30.16
C LEU A 217 9.99 23.82 -29.86
N LYS A 218 10.09 24.80 -28.96
CA LYS A 218 11.38 25.25 -28.41
C LYS A 218 11.78 24.34 -27.26
N ALA A 219 12.86 23.58 -27.44
CA ALA A 219 13.33 22.64 -26.43
C ALA A 219 14.85 22.71 -26.24
N SER A 220 15.27 22.87 -24.99
CA SER A 220 16.67 22.79 -24.58
C SER A 220 16.99 21.38 -24.04
N PRO A 221 18.18 20.81 -24.31
CA PRO A 221 18.56 19.47 -23.84
C PRO A 221 18.49 19.28 -22.31
N GLN A 222 18.66 20.37 -21.56
CA GLN A 222 18.70 20.39 -20.10
C GLN A 222 17.34 20.64 -19.46
N GLN A 223 16.33 21.06 -20.23
CA GLN A 223 14.98 21.27 -19.71
C GLN A 223 14.29 19.94 -19.45
N THR A 224 13.44 19.91 -18.42
CA THR A 224 12.58 18.75 -18.16
C THR A 224 11.49 18.64 -19.20
N LEU A 225 10.99 17.43 -19.47
CA LEU A 225 9.84 17.25 -20.39
C LEU A 225 8.62 18.07 -19.95
N ARG A 226 8.46 18.32 -18.65
CA ARG A 226 7.39 19.17 -18.12
C ARG A 226 7.61 20.65 -18.41
N GLU A 227 8.84 21.14 -18.29
CA GLU A 227 9.19 22.52 -18.66
C GLU A 227 9.02 22.75 -20.16
N ILE A 228 9.44 21.79 -20.99
CA ILE A 228 9.24 21.86 -22.45
C ILE A 228 7.75 21.86 -22.77
N ALA A 229 6.96 21.01 -22.14
CA ALA A 229 5.51 21.00 -22.33
C ALA A 229 4.88 22.35 -21.93
N THR A 230 5.24 22.88 -20.77
CA THR A 230 4.67 24.13 -20.23
C THR A 230 5.08 25.34 -21.08
N ALA A 231 6.34 25.42 -21.49
CA ALA A 231 6.87 26.50 -22.33
C ALA A 231 6.25 26.55 -23.73
N ASN A 232 5.70 25.42 -24.19
CA ASN A 232 5.08 25.30 -25.51
C ASN A 232 3.55 25.08 -25.44
N GLY A 233 2.92 25.35 -24.27
CA GLY A 233 1.47 25.30 -24.10
C GLY A 233 0.85 23.89 -24.07
N LEU A 234 1.67 22.84 -23.92
CA LEU A 234 1.22 21.45 -23.83
C LEU A 234 0.86 21.10 -22.39
N GLN A 235 -0.30 20.47 -22.20
CA GLN A 235 -0.82 20.10 -20.88
C GLN A 235 -0.17 18.82 -20.31
N ARG A 236 0.45 18.00 -21.16
CA ARG A 236 0.98 16.68 -20.78
C ARG A 236 2.44 16.50 -21.22
N PRO A 237 3.38 16.21 -20.29
CA PRO A 237 4.78 15.93 -20.63
C PRO A 237 4.97 14.70 -21.55
N SER A 238 4.02 13.77 -21.56
CA SER A 238 4.03 12.60 -22.45
C SER A 238 3.80 12.95 -23.92
N GLU A 239 3.23 14.12 -24.21
CA GLU A 239 2.97 14.57 -25.59
C GLU A 239 4.27 14.96 -26.31
N VAL A 240 5.21 15.55 -25.57
CA VAL A 240 6.58 15.82 -26.04
C VAL A 240 7.29 14.51 -26.40
N LEU A 241 7.11 13.46 -25.58
CA LEU A 241 7.67 12.13 -25.83
C LEU A 241 7.09 11.47 -27.10
N ARG A 242 5.78 11.62 -27.32
CA ARG A 242 5.09 11.09 -28.50
C ARG A 242 5.64 11.68 -29.80
N ILE A 243 5.93 12.99 -29.79
CA ILE A 243 6.53 13.70 -30.93
C ILE A 243 7.96 13.20 -31.18
N ILE A 244 8.76 13.02 -30.13
CA ILE A 244 10.14 12.50 -30.23
C ILE A 244 10.15 11.06 -30.78
N ARG A 245 9.17 10.23 -30.39
CA ARG A 245 9.02 8.85 -30.87
C ARG A 245 8.46 8.75 -32.29
N GLY A 246 8.03 9.86 -32.90
CA GLY A 246 7.45 9.88 -34.24
C GLY A 246 5.98 9.44 -34.31
N GLU A 247 5.31 9.27 -33.17
CA GLU A 247 3.89 8.88 -33.07
C GLU A 247 2.93 10.08 -33.27
N GLY A 248 3.46 11.24 -33.64
CA GLY A 248 2.76 12.52 -33.71
C GLY A 248 2.32 12.96 -35.10
N ASN A 249 2.08 12.05 -36.05
CA ASN A 249 1.43 12.40 -37.31
C ASN A 249 0.51 11.27 -37.80
N SER A 250 -0.68 11.22 -37.21
CA SER A 250 -1.85 10.52 -37.77
C SER A 250 -3.08 11.33 -37.41
N THR A 251 -3.20 12.51 -38.04
CA THR A 251 -4.51 13.12 -38.29
C THR A 251 -4.94 12.66 -39.68
N GLU A 252 -5.79 11.65 -39.72
CA GLU A 252 -7.05 11.70 -40.48
C GLU A 252 -8.17 11.33 -39.51
#